data_AF-A0A920UH85-F1
#
_entry.id   AF-A0A920UH85-F1
#
_cell.length_a   1.000
_cell.length_b   1.000
_cell.length_c   1.000
_cell.angle_alpha   90.00
_cell.angle_beta   90.00
_cell.angle_gamma   90.00
#
_symmetry.space_group_name_H-M   'P 1'
#
loop_
_entity.id
_entity.type
_entity.pdbx_description
1 polymer ?
#
loop_
_entity_poly.entity_id
_entity_poly.type
_entity_poly.pdbx_seq_one_letter_code
_entity_poly.pdbx_strand_id
1 'polypeptide(L)' 'MDYGLVAGLYTRDIDRALNLTRRLECGSVWINGWFIGGVQAPTGGVKDSGIGRERGLAGVHNYLRIKNVGIRL' A
#
# COMPACT_ATOMS: atom_id res chain seq x y z
N MET A 1 12.76 -13.17 2.70
CA MET A 1 12.34 -12.46 1.47
C MET A 1 12.61 -11.00 1.73
N ASP A 2 13.59 -10.47 1.02
CA ASP A 2 14.14 -9.13 1.26
C ASP A 2 13.27 -8.04 0.59
N TYR A 3 12.36 -8.45 -0.30
CA TYR A 3 11.44 -7.59 -1.03
C TYR A 3 9.99 -7.75 -0.57
N GLY A 4 9.18 -6.73 -0.84
CA GLY A 4 7.77 -6.64 -0.44
C GLY A 4 6.97 -5.61 -1.24
N LEU A 5 7.05 -5.62 -2.58
CA LEU A 5 6.35 -4.65 -3.43
C LEU A 5 4.87 -5.01 -3.62
N VAL A 6 4.58 -6.08 -4.38
CA VAL A 6 3.22 -6.57 -4.66
C VAL A 6 3.17 -8.09 -4.52
N ALA A 7 2.08 -8.62 -4.00
CA ALA A 7 1.74 -10.03 -4.06
C ALA A 7 0.46 -10.27 -4.88
N GLY A 8 0.46 -11.31 -5.72
CA GLY A 8 -0.73 -11.79 -6.43
C GLY A 8 -1.25 -13.07 -5.80
N LEU A 9 -2.55 -13.17 -5.57
CA LEU A 9 -3.24 -14.34 -5.04
C LEU A 9 -4.30 -14.82 -6.03
N TYR A 10 -4.30 -16.12 -6.35
CA TYR A 10 -5.33 -16.74 -7.18
C TYR A 10 -6.03 -17.83 -6.39
N THR A 11 -7.32 -17.63 -6.09
CA THR A 11 -8.12 -18.55 -5.29
C THR A 11 -9.61 -18.28 -5.48
N ARG A 12 -10.42 -19.33 -5.40
CA ARG A 12 -11.89 -19.22 -5.33
C ARG A 12 -12.42 -19.09 -3.90
N ASP A 13 -11.57 -19.40 -2.92
CA ASP A 13 -11.87 -19.33 -1.48
C ASP A 13 -11.52 -17.93 -0.96
N ILE A 14 -12.55 -17.16 -0.56
CA ILE A 14 -12.42 -15.79 -0.07
C ILE A 14 -11.79 -15.73 1.32
N ASP A 15 -12.08 -16.69 2.19
CA ASP A 15 -11.52 -16.73 3.54
C ASP A 15 -10.02 -16.97 3.50
N ARG A 16 -9.58 -17.88 2.61
CA ARG A 16 -8.16 -18.09 2.34
C ARG A 16 -7.49 -16.84 1.79
N ALA A 17 -8.14 -16.14 0.85
CA ALA A 17 -7.59 -14.91 0.28
C ALA A 17 -7.37 -13.85 1.36
N LEU A 18 -8.40 -13.60 2.19
CA LEU A 18 -8.36 -12.61 3.27
C LEU A 18 -7.46 -13.02 4.44
N ASN A 19 -7.26 -14.32 4.69
CA ASN A 19 -6.28 -14.78 5.68
C ASN A 19 -4.85 -14.53 5.20
N LEU A 20 -4.56 -14.86 3.94
CA LEU A 20 -3.23 -14.66 3.36
C LEU A 20 -2.87 -13.18 3.24
N THR A 21 -3.80 -12.31 2.83
CA THR A 21 -3.53 -10.85 2.73
C THR A 21 -3.05 -10.24 4.05
N ARG A 22 -3.54 -10.73 5.20
CA ARG A 22 -3.12 -10.29 6.53
C ARG A 22 -1.74 -10.78 6.95
N ARG A 23 -1.25 -11.86 6.34
CA ARG A 23 0.04 -12.50 6.67
C ARG A 23 1.17 -12.05 5.74
N LEU A 24 0.83 -11.51 4.57
CA LEU A 24 1.79 -11.06 3.58
C LEU A 24 2.32 -9.67 3.92
N GLU A 25 3.62 -9.57 4.15
CA GLU A 25 4.31 -8.29 4.30
C GLU A 25 4.66 -7.73 2.92
N CYS A 26 3.72 -7.02 2.31
CA CYS A 26 3.93 -6.35 1.04
C CYS A 26 3.11 -5.07 0.91
N GLY A 27 3.49 -4.26 -0.08
CA GLY A 27 2.81 -3.02 -0.41
C GLY A 27 1.36 -3.18 -0.82
N SER A 28 1.09 -4.14 -1.70
CA SER A 28 -0.23 -4.37 -2.27
C SER A 28 -0.48 -5.86 -2.47
N VAL A 29 -1.71 -6.30 -2.26
CA VAL A 29 -2.14 -7.66 -2.58
C VAL A 29 -3.26 -7.59 -3.60
N TRP A 30 -3.11 -8.28 -4.72
CA TRP A 30 -4.11 -8.37 -5.78
C TRP A 30 -4.67 -9.78 -5.84
N ILE A 31 -6.00 -9.92 -5.81
CA ILE A 31 -6.67 -11.22 -5.78
C ILE A 31 -7.36 -11.44 -7.12
N ASN A 32 -7.09 -12.58 -7.77
CA ASN A 32 -7.65 -13.01 -9.04
C ASN A 32 -7.46 -12.00 -10.19
N GLY A 33 -6.34 -11.28 -10.20
CA GLY A 33 -6.00 -10.32 -11.26
C GLY A 33 -4.68 -9.60 -10.99
N TRP A 34 -4.20 -8.88 -12.01
CA TRP A 34 -3.00 -8.05 -11.96
C TRP A 34 -3.34 -6.60 -12.28
N PHE A 35 -2.54 -5.65 -11.75
CA PHE A 35 -2.71 -4.20 -11.95
C PHE A 35 -4.04 -3.62 -11.44
N ILE A 36 -4.49 -4.09 -10.28
CA ILE A 36 -5.72 -3.62 -9.62
C ILE A 36 -5.41 -2.36 -8.79
N GLY A 37 -6.17 -1.27 -8.95
CA GLY A 37 -6.11 -0.12 -8.04
C GLY A 37 -6.24 1.28 -8.65
N GLY A 38 -6.16 1.45 -9.97
CA GLY A 38 -6.30 2.77 -10.58
C GLY A 38 -5.27 3.81 -10.10
N VAL A 39 -5.54 5.09 -10.37
CA VAL A 39 -4.63 6.21 -9.99
C VAL A 39 -4.77 6.61 -8.52
N GLN A 40 -5.88 6.23 -7.89
CA GLN A 40 -6.24 6.56 -6.52
C GLN A 40 -5.70 5.57 -5.48
N ALA A 41 -5.41 4.31 -5.85
CA ALA A 41 -4.86 3.36 -4.90
C ALA A 41 -3.38 3.67 -4.62
N PRO A 42 -2.98 3.73 -3.34
CA PRO A 42 -1.58 3.87 -2.97
C PRO A 42 -0.75 2.72 -3.51
N THR A 43 0.42 3.03 -4.07
CA THR A 43 1.40 2.06 -4.60
C THR A 43 2.73 2.27 -3.92
N GLY A 44 3.48 1.21 -3.62
CA GLY A 44 4.79 1.31 -2.96
C GLY A 44 5.02 0.11 -2.06
N GLY A 45 6.28 -0.30 -1.90
CA GLY A 45 6.63 -1.52 -1.20
C GLY A 45 6.99 -1.33 0.27
N VAL A 46 7.41 -2.42 0.89
CA VAL A 46 8.11 -2.47 2.18
C VAL A 46 9.44 -3.20 2.02
N LYS A 47 10.30 -3.16 3.04
CA LYS A 47 11.64 -3.78 3.03
C LYS A 47 12.51 -3.14 1.92
N ASP A 48 13.26 -3.93 1.19
CA ASP A 48 14.12 -3.43 0.11
C ASP A 48 13.33 -3.00 -1.13
N SER A 49 12.01 -3.16 -1.12
CA SER A 49 11.13 -2.62 -2.18
C SER A 49 10.77 -1.14 -2.00
N GLY A 50 11.25 -0.49 -0.94
CA GLY A 50 11.19 0.97 -0.79
C GLY A 50 10.46 1.46 0.46
N ILE A 51 10.33 2.79 0.55
CA ILE A 51 9.79 3.53 1.68
C ILE A 51 8.71 4.49 1.18
N GLY A 52 7.64 4.66 1.95
CA GLY A 52 6.53 5.55 1.60
C GLY A 52 5.57 4.93 0.59
N ARG A 53 4.69 5.77 0.02
CA ARG A 53 3.67 5.38 -0.97
C ARG A 53 3.52 6.44 -2.02
N GLU A 54 3.41 6.08 -3.27
CA GLU A 54 3.01 6.93 -4.39
C GLU A 54 1.51 6.77 -4.70
N ARG A 55 0.99 7.64 -5.56
CA ARG A 55 -0.42 7.67 -6.00
C ARG A 55 -1.43 7.89 -4.86
N GLY A 56 -2.66 8.20 -5.25
CA GLY A 56 -3.72 8.56 -4.30
C GLY A 56 -3.32 9.69 -3.34
N LEU A 57 -4.08 9.82 -2.26
CA LEU A 57 -3.82 10.84 -1.24
C LEU A 57 -2.50 10.57 -0.49
N ALA A 58 -2.13 9.30 -0.31
CA ALA A 58 -0.89 8.90 0.33
C ALA A 58 0.34 9.44 -0.41
N GLY A 59 0.34 9.36 -1.75
CA GLY A 59 1.38 9.94 -2.60
C GLY A 59 1.45 11.46 -2.50
N VAL A 60 0.30 12.14 -2.51
CA VAL A 60 0.26 13.60 -2.38
C VAL A 60 0.85 14.06 -1.04
N HIS A 61 0.58 13.35 0.05
CA HIS A 61 1.12 13.69 1.37
C HIS A 61 2.65 13.72 1.44
N ASN A 62 3.36 12.97 0.60
CA ASN A 62 4.83 13.01 0.55
C ASN A 62 5.38 14.35 0.06
N TYR A 63 4.58 15.14 -0.66
CA TYR A 63 4.97 16.45 -1.20
C TYR A 63 4.45 17.62 -0.36
N LEU A 64 3.76 17.34 0.74
CA LEU A 64 3.21 18.35 1.64
C LEU A 64 4.09 18.55 2.87
N ARG A 65 4.07 19.76 3.42
CA ARG A 65 4.77 20.10 4.66
C ARG A 65 3.77 20.50 5.73
N ILE A 66 3.63 19.66 6.76
CA ILE A 66 2.77 19.96 7.91
C ILE A 66 3.37 21.11 8.71
N LYS A 67 2.53 22.11 9.05
CA LYS A 67 2.90 23.26 9.89
C LYS A 67 1.88 23.41 11.01
N ASN A 68 2.35 23.43 12.25
CA ASN A 68 1.54 23.75 13.42
C ASN A 68 1.77 25.23 13.80
N VAL A 69 0.70 25.98 14.05
CA VAL A 69 0.75 27.37 14.49
C VAL A 69 -0.16 27.53 15.70
N GLY A 70 0.40 27.96 16.83
CA GLY A 70 -0.35 28.21 18.06
C GLY A 70 -0.29 29.69 18.43
N ILE A 71 -1.43 30.26 18.80
CA ILE A 71 -1.56 31.62 19.30
C ILE A 71 -2.19 31.54 20.69
N ARG A 72 -1.54 32.17 21.68
CA ARG A 72 -2.10 32.39 23.01
C ARG A 72 -2.39 33.87 23.15
N LEU A 73 -3.68 34.20 23.34
CA LEU A 73 -4.17 35.55 23.59
C LEU A 73 -4.14 35.87 25.08
#